data_AF-A0A417L1F4-F1
#
_entry.id   AF-A0A417L1F4-F1
#
_cell.length_a   1.000
_cell.length_b   1.000
_cell.length_c   1.000
_cell.angle_alpha   90.00
_cell.angle_beta   90.00
_cell.angle_gamma   90.00
#
_symmetry.space_group_name_H-M   'P 1'
#
loop_
_entity.id
_entity.type
_entity.pdbx_description
1 polymer ?
#
loop_
_entity_poly.entity_id
_entity_poly.type
_entity_poly.pdbx_seq_one_letter_code
_entity_poly.pdbx_strand_id
1 'polypeptide(L)'
;MDLKVLEVQKWLNLTYGNHPDFPAVTEDGLTGNSTIKALIRGLQIEAGVKVDGVLGSGSLAAIGTISPSLDTSVQTNRNKVYIAQGGLYCKGYNPKGFDGIYGSGMIEKVREFETDAGFISTTGNIIPKLLKAILNTENFRLDEEKGDHQIRTIQQALNRSYSNYMDLIPCNGIYGKFTNKGLIRALQHEIGETVDGVFGSGTMSKCPTIKRGGAASKSVVLILQYALCCNKFNPNQLDGVFGAGAERAVKEFQEFVGLIADGIAGKDTWASLLTSSGNPNRKGTGCDRAHPLTKEIASALAADGRKVIGRYIGGGLWKRLKREEIEIITEAGMDIFPIYQTEGNHSGYFTSAKGRTDAATAISNAQKLGFPSRTTIYFCVDFDALETDIKNSILPYFEAVFKLFSDTGRNPKNYKVGVYGPRNVCIQVSDKGYAISSFVSDMSTGYSGNLGYLLPSNWMFDQISTVKYTVNGSTIEIDNLIVSKNYRKMAPFDPEEVPETESTSLFKMDNAVLNEKDRNIEIALECINYRLKEEKAKDTVNSIKFDLQEIRRKDEYQYCYENFGDDKGRFIFPFLNITVQMYPCSEGTDTGSPVL
;
A
#
# COMPACT_ATOMS: atom_id res chain seq x y z
N MET A 1 -6.94 23.95 18.50
CA MET A 1 -7.67 25.10 17.95
C MET A 1 -6.75 26.30 18.00
N ASP A 2 -6.54 26.97 16.87
CA ASP A 2 -5.77 28.20 16.76
C ASP A 2 -6.73 29.40 16.60
N LEU A 3 -6.60 30.39 17.49
CA LEU A 3 -7.51 31.55 17.53
C LEU A 3 -7.36 32.46 16.31
N LYS A 4 -6.17 32.52 15.69
CA LYS A 4 -5.93 33.31 14.48
C LYS A 4 -6.47 32.59 13.24
N VAL A 5 -6.38 31.27 13.19
CA VAL A 5 -7.05 30.50 12.13
C VAL A 5 -8.57 30.64 12.24
N LEU A 6 -9.12 30.66 13.45
CA LEU A 6 -10.55 30.91 13.66
C LEU A 6 -10.97 32.31 13.17
N GLU A 7 -10.17 33.34 13.45
CA GLU A 7 -10.38 34.71 12.95
C GLU A 7 -10.38 34.76 11.41
N VAL A 8 -9.45 34.05 10.78
CA VAL A 8 -9.38 33.91 9.32
C VAL A 8 -10.65 33.25 8.75
N GLN A 9 -11.10 32.13 9.34
CA GLN A 9 -12.30 31.42 8.90
C GLN A 9 -13.56 32.31 8.99
N LYS A 10 -13.71 33.05 10.09
CA LYS A 10 -14.80 34.03 10.28
C LYS A 10 -14.77 35.13 9.22
N TRP A 11 -13.59 35.69 8.97
CA TRP A 11 -13.43 36.72 7.95
C TRP A 11 -13.76 36.21 6.55
N LEU A 12 -13.35 34.97 6.22
CA LEU A 12 -13.67 34.32 4.95
C LEU A 12 -15.19 34.16 4.75
N ASN A 13 -15.89 33.66 5.77
CA ASN A 13 -17.36 33.52 5.72
C ASN A 13 -18.06 34.87 5.60
N LEU A 14 -17.61 35.88 6.36
CA LEU A 14 -18.18 37.22 6.29
C LEU A 14 -17.97 37.88 4.92
N THR A 15 -16.78 37.71 4.34
CA THR A 15 -16.38 38.40 3.10
C THR A 15 -16.92 37.71 1.85
N TYR A 16 -16.92 36.37 1.83
CA TYR A 16 -17.23 35.58 0.63
C TYR A 16 -18.43 34.65 0.78
N GLY A 17 -19.01 34.48 1.97
CA GLY A 17 -20.05 33.47 2.23
C GLY A 17 -21.35 33.64 1.43
N ASN A 18 -21.58 34.82 0.83
CA ASN A 18 -22.70 35.08 -0.07
C ASN A 18 -22.36 34.81 -1.56
N HIS A 19 -21.12 34.50 -1.90
CA HIS A 19 -20.70 34.21 -3.27
C HIS A 19 -21.10 32.77 -3.64
N PRO A 20 -21.76 32.53 -4.79
CA PRO A 20 -22.31 31.22 -5.14
C PRO A 20 -21.25 30.11 -5.22
N ASP A 21 -20.04 30.45 -5.69
CA ASP A 21 -18.93 29.49 -5.79
C ASP A 21 -18.05 29.39 -4.53
N PHE A 22 -18.48 30.00 -3.41
CA PHE A 22 -17.77 29.96 -2.13
C PHE A 22 -18.59 29.17 -1.09
N PRO A 23 -18.31 27.87 -0.90
CA PRO A 23 -18.94 27.12 0.18
C PRO A 23 -18.41 27.63 1.53
N ALA A 24 -19.32 27.81 2.50
CA ALA A 24 -18.97 28.23 3.85
C ALA A 24 -17.90 27.32 4.47
N VAL A 25 -16.94 27.92 5.19
CA VAL A 25 -15.89 27.20 5.91
C VAL A 25 -16.31 27.02 7.36
N THR A 26 -16.06 25.83 7.91
CA THR A 26 -16.27 25.58 9.34
C THR A 26 -15.35 26.47 10.17
N GLU A 27 -15.90 27.14 11.18
CA GLU A 27 -15.18 28.02 12.09
C GLU A 27 -14.69 27.27 13.33
N ASP A 28 -13.74 26.35 13.15
CA ASP A 28 -13.21 25.45 14.19
C ASP A 28 -11.78 25.78 14.64
N GLY A 29 -11.16 26.79 14.03
CA GLY A 29 -9.76 27.16 14.25
C GLY A 29 -8.79 26.04 13.89
N LEU A 30 -9.19 25.09 13.04
CA LEU A 30 -8.32 24.04 12.54
C LEU A 30 -7.76 24.43 11.18
N THR A 31 -6.44 24.29 11.07
CA THR A 31 -5.80 24.28 9.76
C THR A 31 -6.19 23.01 9.01
N GLY A 32 -6.38 23.10 7.70
CA GLY A 32 -6.68 21.93 6.88
C GLY A 32 -7.05 22.28 5.44
N ASN A 33 -7.33 21.25 4.66
CA ASN A 33 -7.71 21.39 3.25
C ASN A 33 -8.96 22.25 3.05
N SER A 34 -9.92 22.24 3.98
CA SER A 34 -11.11 23.09 3.94
C SER A 34 -10.73 24.57 4.02
N THR A 35 -10.00 24.96 5.07
CA THR A 35 -9.53 26.33 5.29
C THR A 35 -8.62 26.82 4.16
N ILE A 36 -7.68 26.01 3.70
CA ILE A 36 -6.80 26.36 2.58
C ILE A 36 -7.58 26.53 1.27
N LYS A 37 -8.51 25.62 0.95
CA LYS A 37 -9.36 25.77 -0.25
C LYS A 37 -10.22 27.03 -0.18
N ALA A 38 -10.73 27.38 0.99
CA ALA A 38 -11.49 28.61 1.19
C ALA A 38 -10.62 29.86 0.92
N LEU A 39 -9.39 29.91 1.45
CA LEU A 39 -8.42 30.96 1.13
C LEU A 39 -8.14 31.07 -0.39
N ILE A 40 -7.93 29.94 -1.06
CA ILE A 40 -7.69 29.90 -2.51
C ILE A 40 -8.92 30.42 -3.28
N ARG A 41 -10.14 30.00 -2.90
CA ARG A 41 -11.37 30.47 -3.55
C ARG A 41 -11.56 31.97 -3.39
N GLY A 42 -11.34 32.50 -2.19
CA GLY A 42 -11.34 33.95 -1.95
C GLY A 42 -10.36 34.65 -2.90
N LEU A 43 -9.16 34.10 -3.06
CA LEU A 43 -8.14 34.67 -3.94
C LEU A 43 -8.52 34.62 -5.43
N GLN A 44 -9.19 33.55 -5.85
CA GLN A 44 -9.72 33.40 -7.21
C GLN A 44 -10.84 34.41 -7.49
N ILE A 45 -11.71 34.67 -6.52
CA ILE A 45 -12.74 35.71 -6.59
C ILE A 45 -12.08 37.09 -6.76
N GLU A 46 -11.08 37.42 -5.93
CA GLU A 46 -10.36 38.71 -6.04
C GLU A 46 -9.56 38.87 -7.35
N ALA A 47 -9.21 37.76 -8.00
CA ALA A 47 -8.50 37.75 -9.28
C ALA A 47 -9.45 37.67 -10.49
N GLY A 48 -10.76 37.49 -10.29
CA GLY A 48 -11.73 37.36 -11.37
C GLY A 48 -11.52 36.13 -12.24
N VAL A 49 -11.01 35.03 -11.65
CA VAL A 49 -10.78 33.76 -12.35
C VAL A 49 -11.76 32.68 -11.86
N LYS A 50 -11.77 31.53 -12.55
CA LYS A 50 -12.58 30.38 -12.14
C LYS A 50 -12.32 30.01 -10.67
N VAL A 51 -13.40 29.90 -9.90
CA VAL A 51 -13.38 29.59 -8.47
C VAL A 51 -13.55 28.08 -8.27
N ASP A 52 -12.44 27.36 -8.18
CA ASP A 52 -12.41 25.90 -8.01
C ASP A 52 -11.61 25.44 -6.79
N GLY A 53 -10.96 26.37 -6.09
CA GLY A 53 -10.10 26.06 -4.93
C GLY A 53 -8.75 25.44 -5.32
N VAL A 54 -8.33 25.59 -6.58
CA VAL A 54 -7.05 25.07 -7.10
C VAL A 54 -6.18 26.20 -7.67
N LEU A 55 -4.95 26.34 -7.15
CA LEU A 55 -3.97 27.29 -7.68
C LEU A 55 -3.22 26.73 -8.90
N GLY A 56 -3.88 26.76 -10.04
CA GLY A 56 -3.28 26.50 -11.36
C GLY A 56 -2.48 27.68 -11.91
N SER A 57 -1.77 27.47 -13.03
CA SER A 57 -0.95 28.51 -13.69
C SER A 57 -1.76 29.75 -14.08
N GLY A 58 -2.99 29.57 -14.57
CA GLY A 58 -3.90 30.67 -14.92
C GLY A 58 -4.26 31.53 -13.70
N SER A 59 -4.68 30.90 -12.59
CA SER A 59 -4.96 31.62 -11.33
C SER A 59 -3.73 32.39 -10.86
N LEU A 60 -2.57 31.73 -10.82
CA LEU A 60 -1.31 32.32 -10.36
C LEU A 60 -0.86 33.51 -11.21
N ALA A 61 -1.05 33.45 -12.53
CA ALA A 61 -0.75 34.56 -13.44
C ALA A 61 -1.67 35.76 -13.19
N ALA A 62 -2.97 35.52 -12.99
CA ALA A 62 -3.95 36.58 -12.71
C ALA A 62 -3.75 37.24 -11.33
N ILE A 63 -3.35 36.45 -10.33
CA ILE A 63 -3.10 36.95 -8.97
C ILE A 63 -1.84 37.84 -8.93
N GLY A 64 -0.77 37.41 -9.59
CA GLY A 64 0.51 38.13 -9.63
C GLY A 64 1.26 38.08 -8.29
N THR A 65 2.12 39.07 -8.07
CA THR A 65 2.94 39.17 -6.85
C THR A 65 2.23 40.01 -5.81
N ILE A 66 2.14 39.51 -4.58
CA ILE A 66 1.67 40.27 -3.40
C ILE A 66 2.92 40.78 -2.68
N SER A 67 3.06 42.09 -2.55
CA SER A 67 4.29 42.73 -2.07
C SER A 67 4.00 44.07 -1.38
N PRO A 68 4.99 44.73 -0.75
CA PRO A 68 4.81 46.02 -0.10
C PRO A 68 4.35 47.14 -1.05
N SER A 69 4.56 47.01 -2.36
CA SER A 69 4.13 48.00 -3.35
C SER A 69 2.67 47.84 -3.80
N LEU A 70 1.96 46.82 -3.31
CA LEU A 70 0.57 46.60 -3.64
C LEU A 70 -0.31 47.67 -2.97
N ASP A 71 -1.07 48.42 -3.75
CA ASP A 71 -1.96 49.45 -3.22
C ASP A 71 -3.15 48.83 -2.48
N THR A 72 -3.09 48.81 -1.15
CA THR A 72 -4.12 48.27 -0.27
C THR A 72 -5.26 49.25 0.01
N SER A 73 -5.26 50.45 -0.59
CA SER A 73 -6.47 51.30 -0.62
C SER A 73 -7.55 50.71 -1.53
N VAL A 74 -7.14 49.91 -2.52
CA VAL A 74 -8.04 49.11 -3.36
C VAL A 74 -8.51 47.89 -2.57
N GLN A 75 -9.82 47.77 -2.37
CA GLN A 75 -10.41 46.70 -1.54
C GLN A 75 -10.01 45.28 -1.98
N THR A 76 -9.94 45.02 -3.30
CA THR A 76 -9.57 43.70 -3.82
C THR A 76 -8.12 43.36 -3.49
N ASN A 77 -7.20 44.32 -3.61
CA ASN A 77 -5.81 44.16 -3.20
C ASN A 77 -5.67 43.96 -1.69
N ARG A 78 -6.43 44.70 -0.89
CA ARG A 78 -6.49 44.54 0.56
C ARG A 78 -6.93 43.13 0.95
N ASN A 79 -7.94 42.59 0.28
CA ASN A 79 -8.41 41.21 0.47
C ASN A 79 -7.36 40.17 0.09
N LYS A 80 -6.58 40.38 -1.00
CA LYS A 80 -5.44 39.52 -1.33
C LYS A 80 -4.41 39.46 -0.19
N VAL A 81 -4.16 40.59 0.48
CA VAL A 81 -3.26 40.62 1.64
C VAL A 81 -3.85 39.91 2.86
N TYR A 82 -5.16 40.08 3.15
CA TYR A 82 -5.84 39.29 4.18
C TYR A 82 -5.67 37.78 3.94
N ILE A 83 -5.90 37.33 2.70
CA ILE A 83 -5.74 35.92 2.33
C ILE A 83 -4.29 35.46 2.53
N ALA A 84 -3.31 36.27 2.14
CA ALA A 84 -1.90 35.94 2.34
C ALA A 84 -1.53 35.87 3.84
N GLN A 85 -2.02 36.80 4.67
CA GLN A 85 -1.86 36.75 6.13
C GLN A 85 -2.50 35.49 6.72
N GLY A 86 -3.72 35.15 6.27
CA GLY A 86 -4.42 33.95 6.70
C GLY A 86 -3.68 32.66 6.32
N GLY A 87 -3.10 32.62 5.11
CA GLY A 87 -2.23 31.54 4.68
C GLY A 87 -0.99 31.39 5.58
N LEU A 88 -0.33 32.49 5.94
CA LEU A 88 0.81 32.47 6.87
C LEU A 88 0.42 31.94 8.25
N TYR A 89 -0.72 32.36 8.82
CA TYR A 89 -1.22 31.80 10.09
C TYR A 89 -1.49 30.30 9.98
N CYS A 90 -2.14 29.84 8.90
CA CYS A 90 -2.35 28.42 8.66
C CYS A 90 -1.03 27.63 8.57
N LYS A 91 0.07 28.29 8.17
CA LYS A 91 1.42 27.72 8.13
C LYS A 91 2.20 27.84 9.44
N GLY A 92 1.66 28.50 10.46
CA GLY A 92 2.36 28.76 11.73
C GLY A 92 3.35 29.93 11.67
N TYR A 93 3.22 30.83 10.70
CA TYR A 93 3.98 32.08 10.60
C TYR A 93 3.07 33.23 11.02
N ASN A 94 3.44 33.97 12.07
CA ASN A 94 2.63 35.07 12.59
C ASN A 94 3.03 36.41 11.95
N PRO A 95 2.29 36.94 10.94
CA PRO A 95 2.62 38.19 10.25
C PRO A 95 2.43 39.46 11.10
N LYS A 96 2.15 39.32 12.41
CA LYS A 96 1.93 40.41 13.38
C LYS A 96 0.70 41.28 13.05
N GLY A 97 -0.34 40.66 12.49
CA GLY A 97 -1.58 41.35 12.14
C GLY A 97 -2.52 40.47 11.31
N PHE A 98 -3.78 40.89 11.20
CA PHE A 98 -4.75 40.38 10.24
C PHE A 98 -5.65 41.55 9.83
N ASP A 99 -5.07 42.45 9.03
CA ASP A 99 -5.57 43.81 8.77
C ASP A 99 -5.61 44.16 7.28
N GLY A 100 -5.18 43.24 6.40
CA GLY A 100 -5.09 43.47 4.97
C GLY A 100 -3.99 44.43 4.55
N ILE A 101 -3.03 44.74 5.43
CA ILE A 101 -1.90 45.65 5.16
C ILE A 101 -0.60 44.85 5.03
N TYR A 102 0.18 45.12 3.98
CA TYR A 102 1.48 44.48 3.76
C TYR A 102 2.58 45.19 4.58
N GLY A 103 2.47 45.09 5.92
CA GLY A 103 3.35 45.78 6.86
C GLY A 103 4.70 45.08 7.11
N SER A 104 5.49 45.65 8.02
CA SER A 104 6.82 45.13 8.39
C SER A 104 6.79 43.71 8.96
N GLY A 105 5.77 43.36 9.75
CA GLY A 105 5.58 42.00 10.27
C GLY A 105 5.32 40.96 9.16
N MET A 106 4.56 41.34 8.13
CA MET A 106 4.33 40.53 6.94
C MET A 106 5.66 40.28 6.21
N ILE A 107 6.42 41.34 5.92
CA ILE A 107 7.73 41.26 5.24
C ILE A 107 8.68 40.33 6.01
N GLU A 108 8.78 40.50 7.32
CA GLU A 108 9.63 39.68 8.18
C GLU A 108 9.27 38.19 8.09
N LYS A 109 7.98 37.84 8.20
CA LYS A 109 7.56 36.44 8.12
C LYS A 109 7.65 35.83 6.74
N VAL A 110 7.47 36.62 5.67
CA VAL A 110 7.69 36.13 4.32
C VAL A 110 9.17 35.81 4.10
N ARG A 111 10.09 36.64 4.62
CA ARG A 111 11.54 36.34 4.58
C ARG A 111 11.89 35.10 5.39
N GLU A 112 11.26 34.92 6.55
CA GLU A 112 11.42 33.71 7.35
C GLU A 112 10.94 32.47 6.57
N PHE A 113 9.78 32.54 5.92
CA PHE A 113 9.28 31.46 5.07
C PHE A 113 10.22 31.18 3.88
N GLU A 114 10.73 32.21 3.19
CA GLU A 114 11.72 32.04 2.11
C GLU A 114 12.98 31.31 2.62
N THR A 115 13.45 31.67 3.82
CA THR A 115 14.59 31.01 4.47
C THR A 115 14.29 29.54 4.79
N ASP A 116 13.11 29.28 5.37
CA ASP A 116 12.65 27.92 5.69
C ASP A 116 12.50 27.06 4.41
N ALA A 117 12.04 27.66 3.32
CA ALA A 117 11.97 27.03 2.00
C ALA A 117 13.35 26.80 1.34
N GLY A 118 14.43 27.35 1.90
CA GLY A 118 15.82 27.08 1.49
C GLY A 118 16.52 28.19 0.73
N PHE A 119 15.90 29.37 0.59
CA PHE A 119 16.50 30.53 -0.08
C PHE A 119 17.45 31.29 0.86
N ILE A 120 18.59 31.72 0.32
CA ILE A 120 19.61 32.48 1.07
C ILE A 120 19.37 33.98 0.94
N SER A 121 18.96 34.43 -0.25
CA SER A 121 18.55 35.82 -0.49
C SER A 121 17.03 35.90 -0.43
N THR A 122 16.50 36.64 0.55
CA THR A 122 15.06 36.78 0.81
C THR A 122 14.56 38.14 0.34
N THR A 123 13.42 38.17 -0.34
CA THR A 123 12.83 39.42 -0.85
C THR A 123 11.81 39.99 0.12
N GLY A 124 11.09 39.13 0.85
CA GLY A 124 9.88 39.51 1.57
C GLY A 124 8.67 39.74 0.66
N ASN A 125 8.73 39.33 -0.62
CA ASN A 125 7.63 39.39 -1.58
C ASN A 125 7.00 38.01 -1.77
N ILE A 126 5.69 37.95 -1.88
CA ILE A 126 4.97 36.72 -2.18
C ILE A 126 4.76 36.64 -3.70
N ILE A 127 5.74 36.05 -4.39
CA ILE A 127 5.62 35.68 -5.80
C ILE A 127 4.68 34.48 -5.97
N PRO A 128 4.12 34.22 -7.17
CA PRO A 128 3.12 33.17 -7.36
C PRO A 128 3.54 31.77 -6.88
N LYS A 129 4.82 31.41 -7.05
CA LYS A 129 5.36 30.13 -6.56
C LYS A 129 5.38 30.04 -5.03
N LEU A 130 5.74 31.13 -4.36
CA LEU A 130 5.72 31.21 -2.90
C LEU A 130 4.29 31.19 -2.37
N LEU A 131 3.37 31.87 -3.07
CA LEU A 131 1.95 31.88 -2.73
C LEU A 131 1.36 30.46 -2.74
N LYS A 132 1.69 29.65 -3.76
CA LYS A 132 1.29 28.25 -3.84
C LYS A 132 1.85 27.41 -2.68
N ALA A 133 3.04 27.73 -2.18
CA ALA A 133 3.65 27.09 -1.03
C ALA A 133 2.96 27.49 0.29
N ILE A 134 2.61 28.77 0.43
CA ILE A 134 1.88 29.32 1.58
C ILE A 134 0.44 28.77 1.63
N LEU A 135 -0.23 28.64 0.48
CA LEU A 135 -1.61 28.18 0.37
C LEU A 135 -1.72 26.67 0.06
N ASN A 136 -1.03 25.87 0.86
CA ASN A 136 -1.20 24.41 0.87
C ASN A 136 -1.07 23.88 2.31
N THR A 137 -1.11 22.57 2.53
CA THR A 137 -1.01 21.96 3.87
C THR A 137 0.39 21.47 4.25
N GLU A 138 1.38 21.57 3.36
CA GLU A 138 2.72 21.02 3.54
C GLU A 138 3.59 21.88 4.47
N ASN A 139 4.35 21.27 5.39
CA ASN A 139 5.17 22.04 6.33
C ASN A 139 6.55 22.41 5.73
N PHE A 140 6.99 23.64 5.96
CA PHE A 140 8.30 24.17 5.53
C PHE A 140 9.30 24.31 6.69
N ARG A 141 8.86 24.06 7.92
CA ARG A 141 9.73 23.90 9.09
C ARG A 141 9.94 22.43 9.39
N LEU A 142 11.09 22.13 10.01
CA LEU A 142 11.41 20.80 10.47
C LEU A 142 10.28 20.27 11.35
N ASP A 143 9.88 19.02 11.09
CA ASP A 143 9.03 18.30 12.02
C ASP A 143 9.89 17.83 13.20
N GLU A 144 9.64 18.36 14.40
CA GLU A 144 10.49 18.11 15.58
C GLU A 144 10.41 16.65 16.09
N GLU A 145 9.36 15.90 15.72
CA GLU A 145 9.18 14.52 16.17
C GLU A 145 9.74 13.51 15.16
N LYS A 146 9.55 13.76 13.86
CA LYS A 146 9.80 12.78 12.79
C LYS A 146 10.80 13.28 11.74
N GLY A 147 11.13 14.57 11.75
CA GLY A 147 11.97 15.21 10.76
C GLY A 147 13.45 14.89 10.95
N ASP A 148 14.13 14.70 9.83
CA ASP A 148 15.58 14.52 9.75
C ASP A 148 16.23 15.81 9.21
N HIS A 149 17.21 16.36 9.95
CA HIS A 149 17.90 17.59 9.57
C HIS A 149 18.65 17.48 8.23
N GLN A 150 19.20 16.32 7.90
CA GLN A 150 19.88 16.09 6.64
C GLN A 150 18.86 16.05 5.49
N ILE A 151 17.71 15.38 5.68
CA ILE A 151 16.62 15.41 4.71
C ILE A 151 16.09 16.83 4.50
N ARG A 152 15.94 17.61 5.58
CA ARG A 152 15.55 19.02 5.46
C ARG A 152 16.56 19.82 4.63
N THR A 153 17.85 19.61 4.89
CA THR A 153 18.93 20.25 4.11
C THR A 153 18.82 19.91 2.62
N ILE A 154 18.51 18.65 2.30
CA ILE A 154 18.27 18.19 0.91
C ILE A 154 17.05 18.90 0.31
N GLN A 155 15.92 18.94 1.02
CA GLN A 155 14.70 19.61 0.55
C GLN A 155 14.94 21.09 0.23
N GLN A 156 15.63 21.80 1.12
CA GLN A 156 16.02 23.19 0.91
C GLN A 156 16.98 23.36 -0.26
N ALA A 157 17.95 22.46 -0.42
CA ALA A 157 18.88 22.50 -1.54
C ALA A 157 18.18 22.28 -2.89
N LEU A 158 17.20 21.37 -2.93
CA LEU A 158 16.38 21.13 -4.12
C LEU A 158 15.57 22.38 -4.46
N ASN A 159 14.85 22.97 -3.50
CA ASN A 159 14.10 24.21 -3.72
C ASN A 159 14.97 25.34 -4.25
N ARG A 160 16.14 25.57 -3.62
CA ARG A 160 17.06 26.64 -4.01
C ARG A 160 17.60 26.45 -5.44
N SER A 161 17.91 25.23 -5.83
CA SER A 161 18.62 24.95 -7.09
C SER A 161 17.69 24.68 -8.27
N TYR A 162 16.52 24.09 -8.01
CA TYR A 162 15.64 23.57 -9.08
C TYR A 162 14.25 24.18 -9.10
N SER A 163 13.93 25.17 -8.24
CA SER A 163 12.59 25.76 -8.22
C SER A 163 12.14 26.32 -9.57
N ASN A 164 13.01 26.66 -10.52
CA ASN A 164 12.58 27.04 -11.88
C ASN A 164 11.90 25.91 -12.66
N TYR A 165 12.10 24.64 -12.26
CA TYR A 165 11.62 23.44 -12.94
C TYR A 165 10.62 22.62 -12.11
N MET A 166 10.28 23.10 -10.91
CA MET A 166 9.35 22.44 -10.00
C MET A 166 8.64 23.42 -9.07
N ASP A 167 7.52 23.00 -8.49
CA ASP A 167 6.93 23.70 -7.33
C ASP A 167 7.85 23.56 -6.10
N LEU A 168 7.71 24.46 -5.13
CA LEU A 168 8.42 24.31 -3.86
C LEU A 168 7.91 23.07 -3.11
N ILE A 169 8.85 22.24 -2.66
CA ILE A 169 8.58 21.06 -1.85
C ILE A 169 8.68 21.40 -0.35
N PRO A 170 7.95 20.69 0.53
CA PRO A 170 8.11 20.85 1.98
C PRO A 170 9.56 20.71 2.42
N CYS A 171 9.90 21.41 3.49
CA CYS A 171 11.22 21.40 4.13
C CYS A 171 11.09 20.90 5.59
N ASN A 172 10.30 19.84 5.77
CA ASN A 172 9.95 19.28 7.06
C ASN A 172 10.89 18.17 7.56
N GLY A 173 11.92 17.82 6.79
CA GLY A 173 12.83 16.73 7.12
C GLY A 173 12.26 15.34 6.92
N ILE A 174 11.06 15.21 6.35
CA ILE A 174 10.43 13.91 6.08
C ILE A 174 10.60 13.60 4.59
N TYR A 175 11.24 12.47 4.28
CA TYR A 175 11.26 11.97 2.91
C TYR A 175 9.87 11.43 2.55
N GLY A 176 9.30 11.95 1.46
CA GLY A 176 7.97 11.59 0.99
C GLY A 176 7.77 11.97 -0.48
N LYS A 177 6.55 11.83 -0.98
CA LYS A 177 6.22 11.99 -2.40
C LYS A 177 6.74 13.27 -3.05
N PHE A 178 6.71 14.40 -2.35
CA PHE A 178 7.15 15.69 -2.88
C PHE A 178 8.67 15.74 -3.04
N THR A 179 9.41 15.30 -2.01
CA THR A 179 10.86 15.18 -2.08
C THR A 179 11.29 14.19 -3.18
N ASN A 180 10.63 13.03 -3.30
CA ASN A 180 10.93 12.07 -4.37
C ASN A 180 10.70 12.68 -5.76
N LYS A 181 9.55 13.34 -5.98
CA LYS A 181 9.28 14.05 -7.25
C LYS A 181 10.29 15.18 -7.50
N GLY A 182 10.72 15.89 -6.45
CA GLY A 182 11.76 16.91 -6.55
C GLY A 182 13.10 16.34 -7.01
N LEU A 183 13.50 15.18 -6.47
CA LEU A 183 14.70 14.44 -6.91
C LEU A 183 14.61 14.02 -8.38
N ILE A 184 13.46 13.47 -8.80
CA ILE A 184 13.25 13.07 -10.19
C ILE A 184 13.32 14.29 -11.12
N ARG A 185 12.66 15.40 -10.75
CA ARG A 185 12.69 16.64 -11.54
C ARG A 185 14.08 17.24 -11.66
N ALA A 186 14.84 17.24 -10.56
CA ALA A 186 16.23 17.66 -10.56
C ALA A 186 17.08 16.78 -11.49
N LEU A 187 16.93 15.44 -11.41
CA LEU A 187 17.63 14.53 -12.30
C LEU A 187 17.27 14.74 -13.76
N GLN A 188 15.97 14.85 -14.08
CA GLN A 188 15.49 15.09 -15.44
C GLN A 188 16.08 16.38 -16.04
N HIS A 189 16.15 17.45 -15.25
CA HIS A 189 16.80 18.68 -15.67
C HIS A 189 18.27 18.45 -16.03
N GLU A 190 19.03 17.82 -15.13
CA GLU A 190 20.47 17.60 -15.31
C GLU A 190 20.82 16.64 -16.46
N ILE A 191 19.93 15.69 -16.79
CA ILE A 191 20.15 14.74 -17.89
C ILE A 191 19.51 15.18 -19.22
N GLY A 192 18.91 16.39 -19.27
CA GLY A 192 18.27 16.90 -20.48
C GLY A 192 17.04 16.09 -20.91
N GLU A 193 16.21 15.70 -19.95
CA GLU A 193 14.91 15.05 -20.16
C GLU A 193 13.74 16.00 -19.81
N THR A 194 12.55 15.67 -20.29
CA THR A 194 11.32 16.37 -19.94
C THR A 194 11.13 16.38 -18.42
N VAL A 195 11.00 17.57 -17.83
CA VAL A 195 10.87 17.73 -16.37
C VAL A 195 9.40 17.59 -15.93
N ASP A 196 8.94 16.35 -15.81
CA ASP A 196 7.57 15.99 -15.42
C ASP A 196 7.49 15.35 -14.01
N GLY A 197 8.62 14.96 -13.42
CA GLY A 197 8.69 14.28 -12.13
C GLY A 197 8.24 12.82 -12.18
N VAL A 198 8.21 12.20 -13.35
CA VAL A 198 7.90 10.78 -13.58
C VAL A 198 9.17 10.06 -14.04
N PHE A 199 9.57 9.02 -13.31
CA PHE A 199 10.70 8.18 -13.71
C PHE A 199 10.28 7.17 -14.79
N GLY A 200 10.09 7.65 -16.01
CA GLY A 200 9.70 6.83 -17.17
C GLY A 200 10.89 6.28 -17.97
N SER A 201 10.60 5.66 -19.11
CA SER A 201 11.61 5.10 -20.02
C SER A 201 12.59 6.15 -20.55
N GLY A 202 12.13 7.37 -20.84
CA GLY A 202 12.99 8.50 -21.24
C GLY A 202 14.02 8.82 -20.15
N THR A 203 13.56 9.08 -18.92
CA THR A 203 14.41 9.32 -17.75
C THR A 203 15.41 8.17 -17.53
N MET A 204 14.93 6.93 -17.54
CA MET A 204 15.77 5.74 -17.33
C MET A 204 16.86 5.59 -18.40
N SER A 205 16.53 5.83 -19.67
CA SER A 205 17.47 5.68 -20.79
C SER A 205 18.61 6.70 -20.78
N LYS A 206 18.36 7.88 -20.19
CA LYS A 206 19.34 8.96 -20.07
C LYS A 206 20.07 8.99 -18.72
N CYS A 207 19.73 8.09 -17.78
CA CYS A 207 20.41 8.03 -16.49
C CYS A 207 21.92 7.75 -16.68
N PRO A 208 22.79 8.58 -16.09
CA PRO A 208 24.23 8.42 -16.24
C PRO A 208 24.73 7.24 -15.42
N THR A 209 25.85 6.65 -15.87
CA THR A 209 26.60 5.67 -15.09
C THR A 209 27.68 6.37 -14.28
N ILE A 210 27.58 6.32 -12.95
CA ILE A 210 28.50 7.01 -12.04
C ILE A 210 29.32 5.98 -11.26
N LYS A 211 30.63 6.19 -11.22
CA LYS A 211 31.58 5.37 -10.47
C LYS A 211 32.72 6.21 -9.95
N ARG A 212 33.45 5.68 -8.96
CA ARG A 212 34.63 6.34 -8.39
C ARG A 212 35.70 6.55 -9.46
N GLY A 213 36.25 7.76 -9.52
CA GLY A 213 37.21 8.17 -10.55
C GLY A 213 36.62 8.36 -11.95
N GLY A 214 35.30 8.15 -12.13
CA GLY A 214 34.60 8.43 -13.37
C GLY A 214 34.26 9.92 -13.53
N ALA A 215 34.01 10.34 -14.77
CA ALA A 215 33.50 11.67 -15.05
C ALA A 215 31.98 11.72 -14.81
N ALA A 216 31.54 12.64 -13.95
CA ALA A 216 30.13 12.99 -13.75
C ALA A 216 30.03 14.45 -13.33
N SER A 217 28.92 15.13 -13.64
CA SER A 217 28.71 16.50 -13.17
C SER A 217 28.48 16.50 -11.66
N LYS A 218 28.94 17.56 -10.99
CA LYS A 218 28.75 17.75 -9.54
C LYS A 218 27.27 17.67 -9.13
N SER A 219 26.38 18.28 -9.93
CA SER A 219 24.94 18.31 -9.67
C SER A 219 24.31 16.92 -9.71
N VAL A 220 24.67 16.09 -10.68
CA VAL A 220 24.16 14.72 -10.79
C VAL A 220 24.64 13.87 -9.60
N VAL A 221 25.92 14.00 -9.22
CA VAL A 221 26.45 13.28 -8.04
C VAL A 221 25.76 13.74 -6.76
N LEU A 222 25.47 15.04 -6.60
CA LEU A 222 24.66 15.54 -5.48
C LEU A 222 23.28 14.89 -5.44
N ILE A 223 22.58 14.82 -6.58
CA ILE A 223 21.26 14.18 -6.66
C ILE A 223 21.34 12.70 -6.25
N LEU A 224 22.38 11.99 -6.68
CA LEU A 224 22.61 10.61 -6.24
C LEU A 224 22.82 10.52 -4.72
N GLN A 225 23.68 11.37 -4.16
CA GLN A 225 23.94 11.43 -2.72
C GLN A 225 22.65 11.76 -1.94
N TYR A 226 21.82 12.67 -2.44
CA TYR A 226 20.52 13.00 -1.88
C TYR A 226 19.57 11.80 -1.90
N ALA A 227 19.47 11.10 -3.04
CA ALA A 227 18.62 9.93 -3.18
C ALA A 227 19.06 8.79 -2.25
N LEU A 228 20.37 8.58 -2.06
CA LEU A 228 20.92 7.62 -1.10
C LEU A 228 20.52 7.98 0.34
N CYS A 229 20.70 9.24 0.75
CA CYS A 229 20.28 9.73 2.07
C CYS A 229 18.76 9.57 2.29
N CYS A 230 17.95 9.92 1.29
CA CYS A 230 16.50 9.72 1.33
C CYS A 230 16.14 8.25 1.54
N ASN A 231 16.91 7.32 0.95
CA ASN A 231 16.77 5.88 1.14
C ASN A 231 17.52 5.33 2.38
N LYS A 232 18.02 6.20 3.27
CA LYS A 232 18.74 5.86 4.52
C LYS A 232 20.12 5.21 4.34
N PHE A 233 20.75 5.39 3.18
CA PHE A 233 22.14 4.99 2.93
C PHE A 233 23.04 6.22 2.95
N ASN A 234 23.96 6.30 3.92
CA ASN A 234 24.75 7.51 4.16
C ASN A 234 26.02 7.56 3.26
N PRO A 235 26.10 8.50 2.30
CA PRO A 235 27.29 8.68 1.45
C PRO A 235 28.45 9.42 2.16
N ASN A 236 28.33 9.67 3.47
CA ASN A 236 29.17 10.51 4.34
C ASN A 236 29.08 12.01 4.06
N GLN A 237 29.25 12.43 2.82
CA GLN A 237 29.24 13.84 2.43
C GLN A 237 28.23 14.10 1.31
N LEU A 238 27.69 15.32 1.31
CA LEU A 238 26.78 15.86 0.28
C LEU A 238 27.48 16.98 -0.48
N ASP A 239 28.59 16.63 -1.13
CA ASP A 239 29.55 17.56 -1.75
C ASP A 239 29.55 17.49 -3.29
N GLY A 240 28.83 16.53 -3.88
CA GLY A 240 28.84 16.27 -5.32
C GLY A 240 30.08 15.56 -5.83
N VAL A 241 30.83 14.89 -4.95
CA VAL A 241 31.98 14.06 -5.30
C VAL A 241 31.66 12.58 -5.05
N PHE A 242 31.85 11.74 -6.07
CA PHE A 242 31.69 10.29 -5.93
C PHE A 242 32.95 9.68 -5.28
N GLY A 243 33.11 9.95 -3.98
CA GLY A 243 34.19 9.43 -3.15
C GLY A 243 33.90 8.03 -2.59
N ALA A 244 34.79 7.57 -1.71
CA ALA A 244 34.67 6.25 -1.08
C ALA A 244 33.38 6.07 -0.25
N GLY A 245 32.89 7.14 0.39
CA GLY A 245 31.63 7.12 1.13
C GLY A 245 30.41 6.88 0.22
N ALA A 246 30.36 7.55 -0.93
CA ALA A 246 29.30 7.37 -1.93
C ALA A 246 29.34 5.96 -2.54
N GLU A 247 30.54 5.47 -2.93
CA GLU A 247 30.71 4.11 -3.45
C GLU A 247 30.20 3.05 -2.46
N ARG A 248 30.57 3.18 -1.17
CA ARG A 248 30.12 2.28 -0.11
C ARG A 248 28.59 2.32 0.04
N ALA A 249 28.00 3.51 0.12
CA ALA A 249 26.55 3.66 0.25
C ALA A 249 25.80 3.07 -0.94
N VAL A 250 26.34 3.20 -2.16
CA VAL A 250 25.78 2.55 -3.36
C VAL A 250 25.83 1.03 -3.22
N LYS A 251 26.95 0.44 -2.79
CA LYS A 251 27.06 -1.02 -2.58
C LYS A 251 26.07 -1.52 -1.53
N GLU A 252 25.98 -0.84 -0.40
CA GLU A 252 25.03 -1.18 0.67
C GLU A 252 23.59 -1.12 0.18
N PHE A 253 23.22 -0.06 -0.57
CA PHE A 253 21.90 0.07 -1.17
C PHE A 253 21.62 -1.04 -2.18
N GLN A 254 22.55 -1.28 -3.11
CA GLN A 254 22.44 -2.32 -4.13
C GLN A 254 22.23 -3.70 -3.49
N GLU A 255 23.01 -4.03 -2.45
CA GLU A 255 22.87 -5.28 -1.72
C GLU A 255 21.50 -5.38 -1.02
N PHE A 256 21.01 -4.28 -0.47
CA PHE A 256 19.70 -4.23 0.19
C PHE A 256 18.53 -4.43 -0.78
N VAL A 257 18.59 -3.90 -2.01
CA VAL A 257 17.50 -4.01 -3.01
C VAL A 257 17.65 -5.20 -3.98
N GLY A 258 18.60 -6.10 -3.74
CA GLY A 258 18.83 -7.28 -4.57
C GLY A 258 19.43 -6.96 -5.96
N LEU A 259 20.28 -5.95 -6.04
CA LEU A 259 21.15 -5.66 -7.19
C LEU A 259 22.54 -6.27 -6.99
N ILE A 260 23.34 -6.31 -8.06
CA ILE A 260 24.77 -6.57 -7.95
C ILE A 260 25.42 -5.39 -7.22
N ALA A 261 26.10 -5.65 -6.11
CA ALA A 261 26.74 -4.63 -5.28
C ALA A 261 28.14 -4.22 -5.82
N ASP A 262 28.17 -3.67 -7.03
CA ASP A 262 29.40 -3.25 -7.71
C ASP A 262 29.89 -1.83 -7.34
N GLY A 263 29.04 -1.03 -6.67
CA GLY A 263 29.35 0.36 -6.31
C GLY A 263 29.24 1.34 -7.48
N ILE A 264 28.64 0.93 -8.58
CA ILE A 264 28.40 1.74 -9.77
C ILE A 264 26.92 2.11 -9.81
N ALA A 265 26.63 3.41 -9.76
CA ALA A 265 25.25 3.89 -9.91
C ALA A 265 24.89 3.96 -11.40
N GLY A 266 24.38 2.83 -11.92
CA GLY A 266 23.80 2.71 -13.26
C GLY A 266 22.27 2.80 -13.27
N LYS A 267 21.65 2.54 -14.42
CA LYS A 267 20.18 2.66 -14.62
C LYS A 267 19.35 1.90 -13.58
N ASP A 268 19.78 0.71 -13.17
CA ASP A 268 19.05 -0.12 -12.21
C ASP A 268 19.13 0.47 -10.80
N THR A 269 20.28 1.01 -10.42
CA THR A 269 20.46 1.73 -9.15
C THR A 269 19.62 3.00 -9.12
N TRP A 270 19.64 3.80 -10.18
CA TRP A 270 18.81 5.02 -10.27
C TRP A 270 17.32 4.72 -10.19
N ALA A 271 16.87 3.71 -10.93
CA ALA A 271 15.47 3.30 -10.91
C ALA A 271 15.07 2.84 -9.50
N SER A 272 15.86 1.96 -8.86
CA SER A 272 15.56 1.49 -7.50
C SER A 272 15.57 2.61 -6.45
N LEU A 273 16.35 3.68 -6.64
CA LEU A 273 16.38 4.82 -5.72
C LEU A 273 15.15 5.73 -5.82
N LEU A 274 14.55 5.84 -7.02
CA LEU A 274 13.59 6.91 -7.36
C LEU A 274 12.17 6.41 -7.71
N THR A 275 12.00 5.12 -8.01
CA THR A 275 10.69 4.50 -8.24
C THR A 275 10.54 3.22 -7.42
N SER A 276 9.32 2.94 -6.98
CA SER A 276 9.04 1.76 -6.16
C SER A 276 9.45 0.47 -6.87
N SER A 277 9.03 0.29 -8.12
CA SER A 277 9.31 -0.93 -8.91
C SER A 277 10.76 -1.08 -9.37
N GLY A 278 11.64 -0.11 -9.11
CA GLY A 278 12.97 -0.07 -9.72
C GLY A 278 12.91 -0.13 -11.25
N ASN A 279 13.84 -0.85 -11.88
CA ASN A 279 13.73 -1.17 -13.31
C ASN A 279 12.81 -2.38 -13.49
N PRO A 280 11.62 -2.22 -14.11
CA PRO A 280 10.65 -3.31 -14.28
C PRO A 280 11.14 -4.43 -15.19
N ASN A 281 12.23 -4.21 -15.96
CA ASN A 281 12.83 -5.25 -16.79
C ASN A 281 13.82 -6.15 -16.03
N ARG A 282 14.06 -5.90 -14.73
CA ARG A 282 14.90 -6.79 -13.92
C ARG A 282 14.25 -8.16 -13.84
N LYS A 283 15.01 -9.21 -14.18
CA LYS A 283 14.53 -10.59 -14.06
C LYS A 283 14.66 -11.05 -12.61
N GLY A 284 13.53 -11.19 -11.94
CA GLY A 284 13.44 -11.78 -10.61
C GLY A 284 13.66 -13.29 -10.62
N THR A 285 14.06 -13.84 -9.47
CA THR A 285 14.10 -15.30 -9.26
C THR A 285 12.83 -15.82 -8.62
N GLY A 286 11.91 -14.94 -8.23
CA GLY A 286 10.59 -15.31 -7.74
C GLY A 286 9.50 -14.96 -8.74
N CYS A 287 8.32 -15.53 -8.53
CA CYS A 287 7.11 -15.09 -9.18
C CYS A 287 5.88 -15.33 -8.29
N ASP A 288 4.74 -14.78 -8.65
CA ASP A 288 3.44 -15.25 -8.17
C ASP A 288 2.43 -15.31 -9.32
N ARG A 289 1.38 -16.11 -9.12
CA ARG A 289 0.31 -16.27 -10.10
C ARG A 289 -0.95 -16.78 -9.43
N ALA A 290 -2.11 -16.27 -9.86
CA ALA A 290 -3.41 -16.72 -9.37
C ALA A 290 -3.77 -18.14 -9.81
N HIS A 291 -3.59 -18.47 -11.09
CA HIS A 291 -4.00 -19.75 -11.67
C HIS A 291 -3.00 -20.88 -11.33
N PRO A 292 -3.49 -22.11 -11.07
CA PRO A 292 -2.66 -23.29 -10.85
C PRO A 292 -1.69 -23.59 -11.98
N LEU A 293 -0.56 -24.21 -11.63
CA LEU A 293 0.49 -24.61 -12.57
C LEU A 293 0.26 -26.04 -13.07
N THR A 294 0.47 -26.24 -14.38
CA THR A 294 0.70 -27.57 -14.96
C THR A 294 2.18 -27.92 -14.89
N LYS A 295 2.53 -29.19 -15.15
CA LYS A 295 3.92 -29.66 -15.18
C LYS A 295 4.77 -28.88 -16.19
N GLU A 296 4.21 -28.57 -17.34
CA GLU A 296 4.88 -27.84 -18.43
C GLU A 296 5.14 -26.39 -18.02
N ILE A 297 4.16 -25.74 -17.37
CA ILE A 297 4.32 -24.38 -16.85
C ILE A 297 5.39 -24.35 -15.76
N ALA A 298 5.32 -25.26 -14.78
CA ALA A 298 6.30 -25.32 -13.69
C ALA A 298 7.71 -25.56 -14.23
N SER A 299 7.87 -26.49 -15.18
CA SER A 299 9.15 -26.78 -15.83
C SER A 299 9.68 -25.59 -16.62
N ALA A 300 8.81 -24.88 -17.36
CA ALA A 300 9.20 -23.69 -18.11
C ALA A 300 9.65 -22.54 -17.20
N LEU A 301 8.95 -22.31 -16.08
CA LEU A 301 9.35 -21.29 -15.10
C LEU A 301 10.67 -21.66 -14.40
N ALA A 302 10.85 -22.92 -14.02
CA ALA A 302 12.10 -23.39 -13.42
C ALA A 302 13.28 -23.28 -14.42
N ALA A 303 13.07 -23.63 -15.69
CA ALA A 303 14.05 -23.47 -16.75
C ALA A 303 14.38 -21.98 -17.04
N ASP A 304 13.42 -21.08 -16.85
CA ASP A 304 13.65 -19.64 -16.85
C ASP A 304 14.45 -19.16 -15.62
N GLY A 305 14.74 -20.03 -14.65
CA GLY A 305 15.51 -19.70 -13.45
C GLY A 305 14.67 -19.13 -12.31
N ARG A 306 13.35 -19.32 -12.35
CA ARG A 306 12.47 -19.09 -11.19
C ARG A 306 12.78 -20.16 -10.14
N LYS A 307 12.91 -19.73 -8.90
CA LYS A 307 13.31 -20.55 -7.74
C LYS A 307 12.22 -20.67 -6.70
N VAL A 308 11.27 -19.75 -6.70
CA VAL A 308 10.20 -19.68 -5.71
C VAL A 308 8.94 -19.07 -6.35
N ILE A 309 7.78 -19.63 -6.03
CA ILE A 309 6.49 -19.11 -6.50
C ILE A 309 5.50 -18.86 -5.35
N GLY A 310 4.87 -17.69 -5.36
CA GLY A 310 3.76 -17.35 -4.50
C GLY A 310 2.47 -17.98 -5.01
N ARG A 311 1.80 -18.76 -4.15
CA ARG A 311 0.55 -19.43 -4.51
C ARG A 311 -0.53 -19.20 -3.45
N TYR A 312 -1.76 -19.03 -3.93
CA TYR A 312 -2.88 -18.65 -3.07
C TYR A 312 -3.40 -19.84 -2.28
N ILE A 313 -3.57 -19.67 -0.97
CA ILE A 313 -4.20 -20.67 -0.09
C ILE A 313 -5.62 -20.24 0.34
N GLY A 314 -6.00 -18.98 0.05
CA GLY A 314 -7.35 -18.43 0.23
C GLY A 314 -8.03 -18.07 -1.11
N GLY A 315 -9.31 -17.71 -1.05
CA GLY A 315 -10.11 -17.28 -2.20
C GLY A 315 -10.89 -18.41 -2.88
N GLY A 316 -11.25 -18.21 -4.16
CA GLY A 316 -12.03 -19.19 -4.93
C GLY A 316 -11.23 -20.45 -5.31
N LEU A 317 -11.91 -21.59 -5.47
CA LEU A 317 -11.27 -22.89 -5.78
C LEU A 317 -10.42 -22.87 -7.06
N TRP A 318 -10.74 -21.99 -8.01
CA TRP A 318 -10.01 -21.87 -9.28
C TRP A 318 -8.59 -21.30 -9.12
N LYS A 319 -8.29 -20.55 -8.04
CA LYS A 319 -6.97 -19.95 -7.79
C LYS A 319 -6.15 -20.68 -6.72
N ARG A 320 -6.81 -21.45 -5.85
CA ARG A 320 -6.15 -22.05 -4.68
C ARG A 320 -5.18 -23.15 -5.08
N LEU A 321 -4.03 -23.16 -4.40
CA LEU A 321 -3.03 -24.21 -4.43
C LEU A 321 -3.66 -25.55 -4.05
N LYS A 322 -3.26 -26.60 -4.77
CA LYS A 322 -3.68 -27.99 -4.51
C LYS A 322 -2.47 -28.86 -4.15
N ARG A 323 -2.72 -30.03 -3.54
CA ARG A 323 -1.63 -30.95 -3.16
C ARG A 323 -0.86 -31.47 -4.37
N GLU A 324 -1.56 -31.83 -5.44
CA GLU A 324 -0.95 -32.30 -6.68
C GLU A 324 -0.11 -31.18 -7.35
N GLU A 325 -0.54 -29.93 -7.19
CA GLU A 325 0.22 -28.76 -7.67
C GLU A 325 1.52 -28.56 -6.88
N ILE A 326 1.53 -28.85 -5.57
CA ILE A 326 2.75 -28.76 -4.75
C ILE A 326 3.81 -29.74 -5.27
N GLU A 327 3.42 -30.98 -5.58
CA GLU A 327 4.32 -31.97 -6.17
C GLU A 327 4.88 -31.47 -7.51
N ILE A 328 4.02 -31.00 -8.42
CA ILE A 328 4.42 -30.43 -9.71
C ILE A 328 5.47 -29.32 -9.56
N ILE A 329 5.26 -28.39 -8.61
CA ILE A 329 6.16 -27.24 -8.40
C ILE A 329 7.48 -27.68 -7.78
N THR A 330 7.43 -28.56 -6.77
CA THR A 330 8.62 -29.00 -6.03
C THR A 330 9.48 -29.97 -6.85
N GLU A 331 8.87 -30.84 -7.66
CA GLU A 331 9.58 -31.68 -8.65
C GLU A 331 10.30 -30.84 -9.72
N ALA A 332 9.71 -29.71 -10.13
CA ALA A 332 10.38 -28.75 -11.01
C ALA A 332 11.54 -27.99 -10.32
N GLY A 333 11.74 -28.19 -9.02
CA GLY A 333 12.83 -27.61 -8.24
C GLY A 333 12.54 -26.22 -7.66
N MET A 334 11.30 -25.74 -7.73
CA MET A 334 10.88 -24.46 -7.15
C MET A 334 10.35 -24.63 -5.72
N ASP A 335 10.54 -23.60 -4.90
CA ASP A 335 9.90 -23.46 -3.59
C ASP A 335 8.55 -22.73 -3.70
N ILE A 336 7.73 -22.78 -2.66
CA ILE A 336 6.39 -22.18 -2.63
C ILE A 336 6.25 -21.29 -1.40
N PHE A 337 5.68 -20.09 -1.51
CA PHE A 337 5.21 -19.37 -0.31
C PHE A 337 3.70 -19.11 -0.36
N PRO A 338 3.01 -19.26 0.78
CA PRO A 338 1.56 -19.13 0.81
C PRO A 338 1.10 -17.68 0.85
N ILE A 339 0.17 -17.35 -0.07
CA ILE A 339 -0.52 -16.08 -0.15
C ILE A 339 -1.96 -16.26 0.33
N TYR A 340 -2.40 -15.46 1.31
CA TYR A 340 -3.79 -15.43 1.74
C TYR A 340 -4.49 -14.17 1.21
N GLN A 341 -5.42 -14.38 0.28
CA GLN A 341 -6.29 -13.34 -0.26
C GLN A 341 -7.63 -13.93 -0.66
N THR A 342 -8.73 -13.35 -0.18
CA THR A 342 -10.07 -13.60 -0.74
C THR A 342 -10.50 -12.43 -1.61
N GLU A 343 -10.52 -11.22 -1.04
CA GLU A 343 -10.81 -9.95 -1.72
C GLU A 343 -9.70 -8.96 -1.41
N GLY A 344 -9.74 -8.31 -0.23
CA GLY A 344 -8.65 -7.46 0.27
C GLY A 344 -8.40 -6.18 -0.53
N ASN A 345 -9.35 -5.75 -1.37
CA ASN A 345 -9.20 -4.65 -2.34
C ASN A 345 -9.95 -3.35 -1.96
N HIS A 346 -10.46 -3.25 -0.73
CA HIS A 346 -11.03 -2.01 -0.17
C HIS A 346 -10.98 -2.02 1.37
N SER A 347 -10.98 -0.85 1.99
CA SER A 347 -10.80 -0.72 3.46
C SER A 347 -11.89 -1.40 4.28
N GLY A 348 -13.15 -1.38 3.81
CA GLY A 348 -14.29 -2.04 4.49
C GLY A 348 -14.15 -3.56 4.70
N TYR A 349 -13.29 -4.24 3.94
CA TYR A 349 -12.98 -5.65 4.16
C TYR A 349 -12.21 -5.87 5.48
N PHE A 350 -11.34 -4.92 5.84
CA PHE A 350 -10.39 -5.03 6.94
C PHE A 350 -11.05 -4.66 8.27
N THR A 351 -11.72 -5.64 8.87
CA THR A 351 -12.26 -5.55 10.25
C THR A 351 -11.57 -6.56 11.16
N SER A 352 -11.53 -6.31 12.47
CA SER A 352 -10.98 -7.29 13.42
C SER A 352 -11.72 -8.63 13.41
N ALA A 353 -13.03 -8.63 13.12
CA ALA A 353 -13.79 -9.88 12.96
C ALA A 353 -13.30 -10.66 11.73
N LYS A 354 -13.11 -9.98 10.60
CA LYS A 354 -12.56 -10.58 9.39
C LYS A 354 -11.12 -11.07 9.59
N GLY A 355 -10.30 -10.34 10.34
CA GLY A 355 -8.94 -10.77 10.69
C GLY A 355 -8.90 -12.09 11.46
N ARG A 356 -9.84 -12.30 12.40
CA ARG A 356 -9.95 -13.59 13.12
C ARG A 356 -10.34 -14.74 12.20
N THR A 357 -11.35 -14.55 11.36
CA THR A 357 -11.83 -15.62 10.47
C THR A 357 -10.81 -15.95 9.39
N ASP A 358 -10.13 -14.94 8.83
CA ASP A 358 -9.06 -15.12 7.86
C ASP A 358 -7.85 -15.82 8.46
N ALA A 359 -7.46 -15.46 9.68
CA ALA A 359 -6.35 -16.12 10.34
C ALA A 359 -6.62 -17.61 10.59
N ALA A 360 -7.80 -17.96 11.12
CA ALA A 360 -8.19 -19.34 11.34
C ALA A 360 -8.23 -20.14 10.02
N THR A 361 -8.80 -19.55 8.98
CA THR A 361 -8.89 -20.17 7.64
C THR A 361 -7.51 -20.35 7.03
N ALA A 362 -6.63 -19.36 7.13
CA ALA A 362 -5.26 -19.44 6.63
C ALA A 362 -4.46 -20.57 7.28
N ILE A 363 -4.54 -20.69 8.62
CA ILE A 363 -3.87 -21.77 9.37
C ILE A 363 -4.40 -23.14 8.92
N SER A 364 -5.73 -23.31 8.90
CA SER A 364 -6.35 -24.58 8.50
C SER A 364 -5.94 -24.98 7.08
N ASN A 365 -5.96 -24.04 6.14
CA ASN A 365 -5.56 -24.31 4.76
C ASN A 365 -4.08 -24.67 4.65
N ALA A 366 -3.21 -23.93 5.35
CA ALA A 366 -1.78 -24.21 5.33
C ALA A 366 -1.48 -25.60 5.92
N GLN A 367 -2.16 -26.01 6.99
CA GLN A 367 -2.04 -27.36 7.55
C GLN A 367 -2.52 -28.44 6.58
N LYS A 368 -3.70 -28.27 5.98
CA LYS A 368 -4.25 -29.21 4.99
C LYS A 368 -3.34 -29.36 3.77
N LEU A 369 -2.65 -28.28 3.40
CA LEU A 369 -1.64 -28.24 2.33
C LEU A 369 -0.24 -28.66 2.79
N GLY A 370 -0.07 -28.98 4.08
CA GLY A 370 1.17 -29.55 4.64
C GLY A 370 2.33 -28.56 4.66
N PHE A 371 2.07 -27.26 4.73
CA PHE A 371 3.15 -26.30 4.90
C PHE A 371 3.91 -26.59 6.20
N PRO A 372 5.25 -26.56 6.18
CA PRO A 372 6.03 -26.90 7.35
C PRO A 372 5.87 -25.86 8.46
N SER A 373 6.19 -26.27 9.69
CA SER A 373 6.19 -25.39 10.85
C SER A 373 6.96 -24.09 10.60
N ARG A 374 6.47 -22.98 11.17
CA ARG A 374 7.04 -21.63 11.03
C ARG A 374 7.00 -21.01 9.63
N THR A 375 6.30 -21.61 8.67
CA THR A 375 6.01 -20.99 7.38
C THR A 375 5.33 -19.62 7.58
N THR A 376 5.74 -18.62 6.78
CA THR A 376 5.13 -17.29 6.79
C THR A 376 4.02 -17.21 5.75
N ILE A 377 2.81 -16.80 6.18
CA ILE A 377 1.63 -16.63 5.32
C ILE A 377 1.40 -15.14 5.08
N TYR A 378 1.37 -14.72 3.81
CA TYR A 378 1.24 -13.31 3.43
C TYR A 378 -0.22 -12.91 3.23
N PHE A 379 -0.75 -12.08 4.14
CA PHE A 379 -2.11 -11.55 4.07
C PHE A 379 -2.14 -10.29 3.20
N CYS A 380 -3.04 -10.25 2.22
CA CYS A 380 -3.03 -9.24 1.17
C CYS A 380 -3.87 -8.00 1.49
N VAL A 381 -3.25 -6.82 1.35
CA VAL A 381 -3.86 -5.50 1.25
C VAL A 381 -3.64 -4.98 -0.17
N ASP A 382 -4.62 -5.22 -1.04
CA ASP A 382 -4.49 -5.13 -2.49
C ASP A 382 -5.26 -3.94 -3.07
N PHE A 383 -4.99 -2.75 -2.53
CA PHE A 383 -5.52 -1.47 -3.00
C PHE A 383 -4.64 -0.31 -2.55
N ASP A 384 -4.88 0.89 -3.09
CA ASP A 384 -4.19 2.11 -2.64
C ASP A 384 -4.69 2.58 -1.27
N ALA A 385 -4.24 1.92 -0.21
CA ALA A 385 -4.60 2.25 1.16
C ALA A 385 -3.99 3.59 1.60
N LEU A 386 -4.84 4.52 2.01
CA LEU A 386 -4.41 5.78 2.59
C LEU A 386 -4.09 5.63 4.07
N GLU A 387 -3.41 6.62 4.65
CA GLU A 387 -3.03 6.65 6.07
C GLU A 387 -4.22 6.37 7.01
N THR A 388 -5.40 6.89 6.68
CA THR A 388 -6.64 6.65 7.43
C THR A 388 -7.15 5.23 7.32
N ASP A 389 -7.05 4.60 6.14
CA ASP A 389 -7.43 3.20 5.95
C ASP A 389 -6.51 2.28 6.75
N ILE A 390 -5.20 2.58 6.74
CA ILE A 390 -4.20 1.82 7.48
C ILE A 390 -4.51 1.86 8.98
N LYS A 391 -4.64 3.06 9.52
CA LYS A 391 -4.87 3.28 10.95
C LYS A 391 -6.20 2.69 11.44
N ASN A 392 -7.29 2.91 10.69
CA ASN A 392 -8.63 2.63 11.18
C ASN A 392 -9.14 1.22 10.84
N SER A 393 -8.60 0.58 9.79
CA SER A 393 -9.12 -0.70 9.29
C SER A 393 -8.03 -1.78 9.25
N ILE A 394 -6.88 -1.49 8.62
CA ILE A 394 -5.84 -2.50 8.37
C ILE A 394 -5.10 -2.89 9.66
N LEU A 395 -4.67 -1.92 10.48
CA LEU A 395 -3.98 -2.23 11.74
C LEU A 395 -4.86 -3.05 12.71
N PRO A 396 -6.15 -2.71 12.94
CA PRO A 396 -7.04 -3.56 13.75
C PRO A 396 -7.31 -4.96 13.17
N TYR A 397 -7.30 -5.11 11.84
CA TYR A 397 -7.38 -6.42 11.18
C TYR A 397 -6.13 -7.25 11.48
N PHE A 398 -4.93 -6.68 11.25
CA PHE A 398 -3.66 -7.39 11.45
C PHE A 398 -3.38 -7.70 12.92
N GLU A 399 -3.82 -6.85 13.86
CA GLU A 399 -3.78 -7.15 15.28
C GLU A 399 -4.56 -8.43 15.61
N ALA A 400 -5.76 -8.58 15.02
CA ALA A 400 -6.59 -9.76 15.22
C ALA A 400 -5.97 -11.02 14.59
N VAL A 401 -5.36 -10.90 13.41
CA VAL A 401 -4.60 -11.98 12.77
C VAL A 401 -3.43 -12.41 13.65
N PHE A 402 -2.62 -11.44 14.11
CA PHE A 402 -1.46 -11.67 14.96
C PHE A 402 -1.81 -12.36 16.27
N LYS A 403 -2.90 -11.95 16.93
CA LYS A 403 -3.37 -12.57 18.18
C LYS A 403 -3.69 -14.05 17.99
N LEU A 404 -4.35 -14.42 16.90
CA LEU A 404 -4.68 -15.83 16.63
C LEU A 404 -3.44 -16.63 16.23
N PHE A 405 -2.54 -16.07 15.42
CA PHE A 405 -1.27 -16.71 15.07
C PHE A 405 -0.35 -16.91 16.28
N SER A 406 -0.49 -16.09 17.32
CA SER A 406 0.28 -16.21 18.56
C SER A 406 -0.28 -17.24 19.54
N ASP A 407 -1.51 -17.71 19.33
CA ASP A 407 -2.15 -18.75 20.14
C ASP A 407 -1.66 -20.13 19.66
N THR A 408 -0.77 -20.76 20.45
CA THR A 408 -0.19 -22.07 20.10
C THR A 408 -1.21 -23.20 20.09
N GLY A 409 -2.36 -23.05 20.78
CA GLY A 409 -3.44 -24.03 20.73
C GLY A 409 -4.20 -23.97 19.39
N ARG A 410 -4.30 -22.79 18.78
CA ARG A 410 -4.95 -22.58 17.48
C ARG A 410 -3.98 -22.64 16.30
N ASN A 411 -2.69 -22.40 16.53
CA ASN A 411 -1.63 -22.42 15.52
C ASN A 411 -0.50 -23.39 15.95
N PRO A 412 -0.74 -24.71 15.98
CA PRO A 412 0.22 -25.69 16.51
C PRO A 412 1.48 -25.80 15.65
N LYS A 413 1.41 -25.48 14.36
CA LYS A 413 2.57 -25.40 13.45
C LYS A 413 3.38 -24.10 13.60
N ASN A 414 2.93 -23.18 14.46
CA ASN A 414 3.59 -21.90 14.73
C ASN A 414 3.87 -21.09 13.46
N TYR A 415 2.92 -21.10 12.50
CA TYR A 415 3.01 -20.26 11.30
C TYR A 415 3.15 -18.79 11.68
N LYS A 416 3.73 -18.01 10.77
CA LYS A 416 4.04 -16.60 10.97
C LYS A 416 3.23 -15.71 10.05
N VAL A 417 2.97 -14.50 10.51
CA VAL A 417 2.22 -13.50 9.75
C VAL A 417 3.19 -12.75 8.85
N GLY A 418 2.90 -12.74 7.56
CA GLY A 418 3.47 -11.82 6.58
C GLY A 418 2.38 -10.88 6.06
N VAL A 419 2.80 -9.75 5.50
CA VAL A 419 1.90 -8.76 4.88
C VAL A 419 2.25 -8.58 3.43
N TYR A 420 1.24 -8.63 2.55
CA TYR A 420 1.35 -8.14 1.18
C TYR A 420 0.66 -6.79 1.03
N GLY A 421 1.29 -5.85 0.35
CA GLY A 421 0.68 -4.56 0.02
C GLY A 421 1.68 -3.45 -0.30
N PRO A 422 1.18 -2.20 -0.42
CA PRO A 422 2.03 -1.03 -0.64
C PRO A 422 3.06 -0.86 0.49
N ARG A 423 4.22 -0.24 0.19
CA ARG A 423 5.31 -0.03 1.16
C ARG A 423 4.84 0.53 2.50
N ASN A 424 4.00 1.57 2.51
CA ASN A 424 3.48 2.17 3.74
C ASN A 424 2.67 1.17 4.60
N VAL A 425 1.85 0.33 3.96
CA VAL A 425 1.10 -0.74 4.65
C VAL A 425 2.07 -1.73 5.29
N CYS A 426 3.03 -2.23 4.50
CA CYS A 426 4.03 -3.18 4.96
C CYS A 426 4.85 -2.63 6.14
N ILE A 427 5.29 -1.37 6.06
CA ILE A 427 6.04 -0.68 7.13
C ILE A 427 5.19 -0.61 8.39
N GLN A 428 3.98 -0.03 8.33
CA GLN A 428 3.19 0.21 9.53
C GLN A 428 2.70 -1.07 10.21
N VAL A 429 2.31 -2.10 9.44
CA VAL A 429 1.95 -3.40 9.99
C VAL A 429 3.15 -4.07 10.67
N SER A 430 4.33 -3.97 10.07
CA SER A 430 5.57 -4.54 10.61
C SER A 430 6.07 -3.79 11.85
N ASP A 431 6.01 -2.46 11.87
CA ASP A 431 6.43 -1.62 12.99
C ASP A 431 5.55 -1.84 14.24
N LYS A 432 4.29 -2.26 14.05
CA LYS A 432 3.41 -2.72 15.14
C LYS A 432 3.74 -4.12 15.64
N GLY A 433 4.64 -4.84 14.97
CA GLY A 433 4.99 -6.23 15.28
C GLY A 433 3.95 -7.25 14.81
N TYR A 434 2.96 -6.85 14.01
CA TYR A 434 1.89 -7.75 13.58
C TYR A 434 2.28 -8.64 12.41
N ALA A 435 3.29 -8.25 11.61
CA ALA A 435 3.89 -9.08 10.57
C ALA A 435 5.42 -9.10 10.70
N ILE A 436 6.02 -10.26 10.43
CA ILE A 436 7.48 -10.45 10.51
C ILE A 436 8.18 -10.29 9.16
N SER A 437 7.42 -10.27 8.06
CA SER A 437 7.94 -10.29 6.70
C SER A 437 7.01 -9.54 5.75
N SER A 438 7.59 -8.86 4.76
CA SER A 438 6.84 -8.08 3.77
C SER A 438 6.98 -8.67 2.35
N PHE A 439 5.84 -8.80 1.67
CA PHE A 439 5.73 -9.02 0.24
C PHE A 439 5.20 -7.73 -0.41
N VAL A 440 6.04 -6.98 -1.10
CA VAL A 440 5.77 -5.58 -1.43
C VAL A 440 5.18 -5.45 -2.83
N SER A 441 4.09 -4.69 -2.99
CA SER A 441 3.42 -4.45 -4.28
C SER A 441 3.99 -3.25 -5.05
N ASP A 442 5.31 -3.24 -5.26
CA ASP A 442 6.03 -2.07 -5.80
C ASP A 442 5.74 -1.77 -7.28
N MET A 443 5.21 -2.73 -8.03
CA MET A 443 4.76 -2.55 -9.42
C MET A 443 3.60 -1.56 -9.54
N SER A 444 2.82 -1.39 -8.46
CA SER A 444 1.77 -0.37 -8.35
C SER A 444 2.36 1.00 -8.06
N THR A 445 3.15 1.52 -9.00
CA THR A 445 3.87 2.81 -8.89
C THR A 445 2.95 4.03 -8.69
N GLY A 446 1.66 3.90 -9.04
CA GLY A 446 0.65 4.93 -8.84
C GLY A 446 0.04 4.96 -7.44
N TYR A 447 0.26 3.93 -6.62
CA TYR A 447 -0.31 3.89 -5.27
C TYR A 447 0.38 4.90 -4.34
N SER A 448 -0.43 5.69 -3.65
CA SER A 448 -0.01 6.63 -2.61
C SER A 448 0.90 5.98 -1.57
N GLY A 449 0.62 4.72 -1.20
CA GLY A 449 1.44 3.93 -0.26
C GLY A 449 2.83 3.53 -0.76
N ASN A 450 3.14 3.74 -2.04
CA ASN A 450 4.46 3.48 -2.64
C ASN A 450 5.24 4.77 -2.94
N LEU A 451 4.58 5.92 -2.97
CA LEU A 451 5.18 7.20 -3.37
C LEU A 451 5.96 7.86 -2.22
N GLY A 452 7.29 7.68 -2.25
CA GLY A 452 8.19 8.27 -1.26
C GLY A 452 8.24 7.50 0.05
N TYR A 453 7.82 6.23 0.04
CA TYR A 453 8.04 5.29 1.13
C TYR A 453 9.22 4.37 0.81
N LEU A 454 9.96 3.99 1.84
CA LEU A 454 11.12 3.11 1.72
C LEU A 454 10.66 1.67 1.51
N LEU A 455 11.47 0.89 0.80
CA LEU A 455 11.31 -0.56 0.80
C LEU A 455 11.46 -1.04 2.27
N PRO A 456 10.48 -1.78 2.84
CA PRO A 456 10.52 -2.21 4.24
C PRO A 456 11.79 -3.03 4.54
N SER A 457 12.42 -2.84 5.70
CA SER A 457 13.65 -3.56 6.04
C SER A 457 13.49 -5.08 6.14
N ASN A 458 12.26 -5.56 6.38
CA ASN A 458 11.87 -6.96 6.43
C ASN A 458 11.27 -7.48 5.11
N TRP A 459 11.51 -6.79 3.99
CA TRP A 459 11.05 -7.27 2.69
C TRP A 459 11.69 -8.63 2.35
N MET A 460 10.85 -9.53 1.85
CA MET A 460 11.25 -10.87 1.40
C MET A 460 11.02 -11.04 -0.09
N PHE A 461 9.92 -10.47 -0.57
CA PHE A 461 9.53 -10.48 -1.98
C PHE A 461 9.14 -9.07 -2.39
N ASP A 462 9.61 -8.64 -3.55
CA ASP A 462 9.35 -7.32 -4.11
C ASP A 462 8.78 -7.51 -5.53
N GLN A 463 7.49 -7.21 -5.70
CA GLN A 463 6.76 -7.36 -6.95
C GLN A 463 6.98 -6.15 -7.84
N ILE A 464 7.67 -6.31 -8.98
CA ILE A 464 8.14 -5.16 -9.76
C ILE A 464 7.52 -5.05 -11.16
N SER A 465 6.93 -6.12 -11.70
CA SER A 465 6.32 -6.11 -13.05
C SER A 465 5.48 -7.36 -13.31
N THR A 466 4.55 -7.30 -14.25
CA THR A 466 3.94 -8.50 -14.85
C THR A 466 4.69 -8.92 -16.11
N VAL A 467 4.95 -10.22 -16.28
CA VAL A 467 5.68 -10.78 -17.43
C VAL A 467 4.85 -11.88 -18.10
N LYS A 468 4.90 -11.93 -19.43
CA LYS A 468 4.20 -12.91 -20.27
C LYS A 468 5.12 -14.03 -20.71
N TYR A 469 4.63 -15.27 -20.69
CA TYR A 469 5.33 -16.45 -21.20
C TYR A 469 4.45 -17.17 -22.19
N THR A 470 5.04 -17.72 -23.24
CA THR A 470 4.36 -18.66 -24.13
C THR A 470 4.82 -20.08 -23.78
N VAL A 471 3.91 -20.90 -23.26
CA VAL A 471 4.15 -22.31 -22.92
C VAL A 471 3.16 -23.14 -23.73
N ASN A 472 3.67 -24.04 -24.57
CA ASN A 472 2.86 -24.90 -25.46
C ASN A 472 1.78 -24.14 -26.26
N GLY A 473 2.15 -22.99 -26.83
CA GLY A 473 1.23 -22.14 -27.61
C GLY A 473 0.23 -21.32 -26.79
N SER A 474 0.17 -21.51 -25.47
CA SER A 474 -0.67 -20.71 -24.57
C SER A 474 0.14 -19.60 -23.92
N THR A 475 -0.41 -18.39 -23.88
CA THR A 475 0.20 -17.28 -23.16
C THR A 475 -0.25 -17.30 -21.71
N ILE A 476 0.70 -17.31 -20.79
CA ILE A 476 0.47 -17.16 -19.35
C ILE A 476 1.08 -15.85 -18.86
N GLU A 477 0.52 -15.33 -17.78
CA GLU A 477 1.05 -14.16 -17.07
C GLU A 477 1.48 -14.59 -15.67
N ILE A 478 2.62 -14.05 -15.24
CA ILE A 478 3.09 -14.11 -13.85
C ILE A 478 3.46 -12.71 -13.43
N ASP A 479 3.40 -12.46 -12.13
CA ASP A 479 4.03 -11.31 -11.53
C ASP A 479 5.46 -11.66 -11.14
N ASN A 480 6.40 -10.80 -11.52
CA ASN A 480 7.84 -11.00 -11.41
C ASN A 480 8.33 -10.42 -10.08
N LEU A 481 8.96 -11.29 -9.27
CA LEU A 481 9.39 -10.94 -7.92
C LEU A 481 10.91 -10.94 -7.82
N ILE A 482 11.47 -9.82 -7.35
CA ILE A 482 12.81 -9.83 -6.76
C ILE A 482 12.71 -10.54 -5.42
N VAL A 483 13.64 -11.46 -5.15
CA VAL A 483 13.69 -12.24 -3.91
C VAL A 483 14.85 -11.71 -3.07
N SER A 484 14.57 -11.42 -1.81
CA SER A 484 15.56 -10.92 -0.86
C SER A 484 16.68 -11.93 -0.64
N LYS A 485 17.90 -11.45 -0.43
CA LYS A 485 19.05 -12.29 0.01
C LYS A 485 18.79 -13.00 1.34
N ASN A 486 17.80 -12.53 2.10
CA ASN A 486 17.38 -13.12 3.38
C ASN A 486 16.44 -14.32 3.20
N TYR A 487 15.96 -14.58 1.98
CA TYR A 487 15.12 -15.73 1.71
C TYR A 487 15.88 -17.03 1.96
N ARG A 488 15.21 -17.97 2.60
CA ARG A 488 15.70 -19.31 2.87
C ARG A 488 14.66 -20.28 2.36
N LYS A 489 15.13 -21.31 1.65
CA LYS A 489 14.26 -22.39 1.17
C LYS A 489 13.53 -23.00 2.36
N MET A 490 12.23 -23.21 2.22
CA MET A 490 11.42 -23.86 3.25
C MET A 490 11.85 -25.32 3.46
N ALA A 491 11.52 -25.85 4.62
CA ALA A 491 11.59 -27.29 4.84
C ALA A 491 10.63 -28.03 3.88
N PRO A 492 10.84 -29.33 3.64
CA PRO A 492 9.90 -30.13 2.87
C PRO A 492 8.47 -30.04 3.45
N PHE A 493 7.48 -30.15 2.57
CA PHE A 493 6.08 -30.22 2.98
C PHE A 493 5.86 -31.45 3.86
N ASP A 494 5.02 -31.27 4.88
CA ASP A 494 4.56 -32.37 5.71
C ASP A 494 3.75 -33.34 4.83
N PRO A 495 3.93 -34.66 5.03
CA PRO A 495 3.18 -35.67 4.29
C PRO A 495 1.69 -35.44 4.52
N GLU A 496 0.89 -35.86 3.55
CA GLU A 496 -0.55 -35.93 3.78
C GLU A 496 -0.79 -36.88 4.95
N GLU A 497 -1.52 -36.41 5.96
CA GLU A 497 -1.98 -37.29 7.03
C GLU A 497 -2.94 -38.28 6.38
N VAL A 498 -2.45 -39.51 6.14
CA VAL A 498 -3.32 -40.64 5.80
C VAL A 498 -4.27 -40.78 6.99
N PRO A 499 -5.60 -40.68 6.80
CA PRO A 499 -6.52 -40.95 7.89
C PRO A 499 -6.18 -42.34 8.42
N GLU A 500 -5.87 -42.44 9.72
CA GLU A 500 -5.77 -43.76 10.35
C GLU A 500 -7.03 -44.53 9.95
N THR A 501 -6.85 -45.74 9.42
CA THR A 501 -7.96 -46.68 9.17
C THR A 501 -8.83 -46.65 10.41
N GLU A 502 -10.07 -46.17 10.28
CA GLU A 502 -10.98 -45.92 11.38
C GLU A 502 -10.99 -47.11 12.34
N SER A 503 -10.21 -47.04 13.41
CA SER A 503 -10.57 -47.73 14.62
C SER A 503 -11.85 -47.04 15.05
N THR A 504 -12.92 -47.81 15.16
CA THR A 504 -14.28 -47.40 15.53
C THR A 504 -14.31 -46.84 16.94
N SER A 505 -13.75 -45.64 17.07
CA SER A 505 -13.61 -44.84 18.27
C SER A 505 -13.80 -43.40 17.81
N LEU A 506 -15.06 -43.02 17.61
CA LEU A 506 -15.48 -41.63 17.47
C LEU A 506 -14.80 -40.80 18.56
N PHE A 507 -13.83 -39.99 18.16
CA PHE A 507 -13.05 -39.14 19.04
C PHE A 507 -13.97 -38.27 19.88
N LYS A 508 -13.93 -38.48 21.20
CA LYS A 508 -14.24 -37.43 22.18
C LYS A 508 -13.15 -36.36 22.05
N MET A 509 -13.49 -35.18 21.56
CA MET A 509 -12.69 -33.97 21.75
C MET A 509 -13.55 -32.88 22.40
N ASP A 510 -12.88 -32.11 23.27
CA ASP A 510 -13.44 -31.35 24.37
C ASP A 510 -14.37 -30.19 23.96
N ASN A 511 -15.53 -30.16 24.60
CA ASN A 511 -16.64 -29.25 24.38
C ASN A 511 -16.44 -27.82 24.97
N ALA A 512 -15.22 -27.28 25.03
CA ALA A 512 -14.94 -26.14 25.90
C ALA A 512 -14.79 -24.76 25.24
N VAL A 513 -14.74 -24.61 23.90
CA VAL A 513 -14.43 -23.28 23.29
C VAL A 513 -15.24 -22.95 22.02
N LEU A 514 -16.53 -23.28 22.01
CA LEU A 514 -17.48 -22.68 21.07
C LEU A 514 -18.59 -22.03 21.86
N ASN A 515 -18.97 -20.80 21.50
CA ASN A 515 -20.24 -20.26 21.98
C ASN A 515 -21.38 -21.13 21.39
N GLU A 516 -22.50 -21.19 22.09
CA GLU A 516 -23.63 -22.07 21.75
C GLU A 516 -24.14 -21.85 20.31
N LYS A 517 -24.03 -20.61 19.82
CA LYS A 517 -24.40 -20.22 18.45
C LYS A 517 -23.50 -20.88 17.39
N ASP A 518 -22.19 -20.92 17.59
CA ASP A 518 -21.25 -21.50 16.64
C ASP A 518 -21.37 -23.03 16.61
N ARG A 519 -21.64 -23.65 17.78
CA ARG A 519 -21.89 -25.10 17.88
C ARG A 519 -23.16 -25.52 17.12
N ASN A 520 -24.22 -24.71 17.18
CA ASN A 520 -25.48 -25.00 16.47
C ASN A 520 -25.36 -24.85 14.94
N ILE A 521 -24.52 -23.93 14.46
CA ILE A 521 -24.23 -23.77 13.03
C ILE A 521 -23.44 -24.97 12.51
N GLU A 522 -22.47 -25.46 13.29
CA GLU A 522 -21.63 -26.59 12.90
C GLU A 522 -22.43 -27.91 12.84
N ILE A 523 -23.31 -28.15 13.82
CA ILE A 523 -24.24 -29.29 13.83
C ILE A 523 -25.20 -29.23 12.62
N ALA A 524 -25.69 -28.03 12.26
CA ALA A 524 -26.55 -27.86 11.09
C ALA A 524 -25.80 -28.19 9.79
N LEU A 525 -24.52 -27.79 9.66
CA LEU A 525 -23.69 -28.08 8.50
C LEU A 525 -23.32 -29.57 8.39
N GLU A 526 -23.07 -30.25 9.52
CA GLU A 526 -22.85 -31.70 9.56
C GLU A 526 -24.10 -32.49 9.13
N CYS A 527 -25.28 -32.10 9.61
CA CYS A 527 -26.55 -32.71 9.19
C CYS A 527 -26.82 -32.54 7.69
N ILE A 528 -26.47 -31.37 7.12
CA ILE A 528 -26.56 -31.11 5.68
C ILE A 528 -25.59 -32.01 4.90
N ASN A 529 -24.33 -32.10 5.33
CA ASN A 529 -23.32 -32.92 4.66
C ASN A 529 -23.59 -34.43 4.75
N TYR A 530 -24.19 -34.90 5.85
CA TYR A 530 -24.60 -36.29 6.01
C TYR A 530 -25.71 -36.67 5.01
N ARG A 531 -26.74 -35.82 4.88
CA ARG A 531 -27.86 -36.04 3.95
C ARG A 531 -27.42 -35.98 2.48
N LEU A 532 -26.53 -35.06 2.12
CA LEU A 532 -25.96 -34.97 0.76
C LEU A 532 -25.14 -36.20 0.35
N LYS A 533 -24.65 -36.99 1.31
CA LYS A 533 -23.94 -38.25 1.05
C LYS A 533 -24.87 -39.46 0.91
N GLU A 534 -26.03 -39.46 1.57
CA GLU A 534 -26.97 -40.59 1.52
C GLU A 534 -27.90 -40.56 0.29
N GLU A 535 -28.25 -39.39 -0.23
CA GLU A 535 -29.08 -39.29 -1.43
C GLU A 535 -28.23 -39.34 -2.72
N LYS A 536 -28.06 -40.56 -3.27
CA LYS A 536 -27.76 -40.73 -4.71
C LYS A 536 -28.96 -40.25 -5.54
N ALA A 537 -29.13 -38.95 -5.75
CA ALA A 537 -30.17 -38.41 -6.66
C ALA A 537 -29.72 -37.04 -7.20
N LYS A 538 -29.54 -36.82 -8.50
CA LYS A 538 -30.62 -36.57 -9.49
C LYS A 538 -31.70 -35.63 -8.95
N ASP A 539 -31.34 -34.36 -8.75
CA ASP A 539 -32.08 -33.18 -9.23
C ASP A 539 -31.52 -31.91 -8.56
N THR A 540 -31.68 -30.76 -9.23
CA THR A 540 -31.28 -29.44 -8.75
C THR A 540 -32.03 -29.09 -7.45
N VAL A 541 -31.32 -29.03 -6.32
CA VAL A 541 -31.92 -28.64 -5.02
C VAL A 541 -31.86 -27.12 -4.87
N ASN A 542 -32.97 -26.43 -5.14
CA ASN A 542 -33.07 -24.96 -4.98
C ASN A 542 -33.42 -24.51 -3.54
N SER A 543 -33.77 -25.43 -2.65
CA SER A 543 -33.98 -25.19 -1.22
C SER A 543 -34.04 -26.52 -0.46
N ILE A 544 -33.44 -26.59 0.73
CA ILE A 544 -33.60 -27.74 1.63
C ILE A 544 -34.66 -27.39 2.68
N LYS A 545 -35.65 -28.28 2.88
CA LYS A 545 -36.65 -28.16 3.95
C LYS A 545 -36.32 -29.13 5.07
N PHE A 546 -36.33 -28.63 6.31
CA PHE A 546 -36.18 -29.44 7.52
C PHE A 546 -37.46 -29.33 8.36
N ASP A 547 -37.90 -30.46 8.93
CA ASP A 547 -38.99 -30.52 9.91
C ASP A 547 -38.40 -30.89 11.27
N LEU A 548 -38.43 -29.95 12.22
CA LEU A 548 -37.82 -30.11 13.55
C LEU A 548 -38.81 -30.57 14.61
N GLN A 549 -40.05 -30.92 14.24
CA GLN A 549 -41.06 -31.40 15.20
C GLN A 549 -40.65 -32.70 15.93
N GLU A 550 -39.63 -33.42 15.47
CA GLU A 550 -39.13 -34.63 16.13
C GLU A 550 -37.94 -34.40 17.08
N ILE A 551 -37.40 -33.17 17.19
CA ILE A 551 -36.26 -32.88 18.05
C ILE A 551 -36.75 -32.29 19.39
N ARG A 552 -36.60 -33.09 20.46
CA ARG A 552 -36.98 -32.72 21.83
C ARG A 552 -36.03 -31.67 22.42
N ARG A 553 -36.27 -30.38 22.14
CA ARG A 553 -35.96 -29.22 23.01
C ARG A 553 -36.31 -27.92 22.28
N LYS A 554 -37.34 -27.22 22.76
CA LYS A 554 -38.01 -26.10 22.06
C LYS A 554 -37.36 -24.74 22.36
N ASP A 555 -36.61 -24.71 23.45
CA ASP A 555 -35.97 -23.58 24.12
C ASP A 555 -34.60 -23.22 23.50
N GLU A 556 -33.89 -24.19 22.91
CA GLU A 556 -32.58 -24.01 22.27
C GLU A 556 -32.66 -23.40 20.84
N TYR A 557 -33.86 -23.29 20.25
CA TYR A 557 -34.06 -22.87 18.84
C TYR A 557 -34.99 -21.66 18.66
N GLN A 558 -35.40 -21.00 19.75
CA GLN A 558 -36.36 -19.87 19.73
C GLN A 558 -35.93 -18.76 18.76
N TYR A 559 -34.64 -18.38 18.77
CA TYR A 559 -34.12 -17.33 17.88
C TYR A 559 -34.22 -17.72 16.40
N CYS A 560 -33.97 -18.98 16.06
CA CYS A 560 -34.06 -19.44 14.68
C CYS A 560 -35.52 -19.47 14.22
N TYR A 561 -36.42 -19.97 15.08
CA TYR A 561 -37.86 -20.02 14.82
C TYR A 561 -38.46 -18.63 14.59
N GLU A 562 -38.08 -17.64 15.41
CA GLU A 562 -38.57 -16.26 15.32
C GLU A 562 -38.07 -15.51 14.08
N ASN A 563 -36.93 -15.88 13.51
CA ASN A 563 -36.27 -15.10 12.45
C ASN A 563 -36.24 -15.78 11.07
N PHE A 564 -36.39 -17.11 11.01
CA PHE A 564 -36.21 -17.87 9.75
C PHE A 564 -37.24 -19.01 9.54
N GLY A 565 -38.21 -19.19 10.44
CA GLY A 565 -39.26 -20.19 10.33
C GLY A 565 -40.50 -19.68 9.57
N ASP A 566 -41.16 -20.55 8.81
CA ASP A 566 -42.51 -20.30 8.29
C ASP A 566 -43.58 -20.49 9.39
N ASP A 567 -44.82 -20.07 9.12
CA ASP A 567 -45.96 -20.16 10.07
C ASP A 567 -46.31 -21.60 10.52
N LYS A 568 -45.62 -22.61 9.97
CA LYS A 568 -45.75 -24.03 10.33
C LYS A 568 -44.50 -24.58 11.03
N GLY A 569 -43.50 -23.74 11.30
CA GLY A 569 -42.27 -24.09 12.02
C GLY A 569 -41.17 -24.71 11.16
N ARG A 570 -41.19 -24.47 9.84
CA ARG A 570 -40.22 -25.03 8.89
C ARG A 570 -39.23 -23.97 8.43
N PHE A 571 -37.97 -24.34 8.30
CA PHE A 571 -36.90 -23.45 7.83
C PHE A 571 -36.74 -23.55 6.31
N ILE A 572 -36.57 -22.40 5.64
CA ILE A 572 -36.29 -22.33 4.20
C ILE A 572 -34.98 -21.56 3.99
N PHE A 573 -33.94 -22.27 3.55
CA PHE A 573 -32.71 -21.65 3.05
C PHE A 573 -32.79 -21.52 1.52
N PRO A 574 -32.81 -20.29 0.96
CA PRO A 574 -32.74 -20.12 -0.49
C PRO A 574 -31.28 -20.20 -0.95
N PHE A 575 -30.98 -21.12 -1.87
CA PHE A 575 -29.71 -21.13 -2.58
C PHE A 575 -29.89 -20.49 -3.97
N LEU A 576 -29.04 -19.54 -4.35
CA LEU A 576 -28.99 -19.00 -5.72
C LEU A 576 -28.14 -19.94 -6.60
N ASN A 577 -28.83 -20.73 -7.44
CA ASN A 577 -28.39 -21.46 -8.64
C ASN A 577 -26.89 -21.83 -8.76
N ILE A 578 -26.53 -23.08 -8.43
CA ILE A 578 -25.27 -23.72 -8.86
C ILE A 578 -25.63 -24.94 -9.72
N THR A 579 -25.18 -24.97 -10.98
CA THR A 579 -25.25 -26.13 -11.87
C THR A 579 -23.91 -26.87 -11.83
N VAL A 580 -23.89 -28.14 -11.42
CA VAL A 580 -22.68 -28.99 -11.41
C VAL A 580 -22.77 -30.01 -12.54
N GLN A 581 -21.81 -29.98 -13.46
CA GLN A 581 -21.65 -30.97 -14.52
C GLN A 581 -20.66 -32.05 -14.06
N MET A 582 -21.05 -33.34 -14.07
CA MET A 582 -20.18 -34.46 -13.72
C MET A 582 -19.61 -35.15 -14.96
N TYR A 583 -18.33 -35.52 -14.93
CA TYR A 583 -17.72 -36.45 -15.88
C TYR A 583 -17.85 -37.90 -15.36
N PRO A 584 -18.08 -38.92 -16.22
CA PRO A 584 -18.20 -40.31 -15.79
C PRO A 584 -16.83 -40.93 -15.47
N CYS A 585 -16.78 -41.68 -14.37
CA CYS A 585 -15.63 -42.50 -13.99
C CYS A 585 -15.64 -43.81 -14.81
N SER A 586 -14.54 -44.13 -15.48
CA SER A 586 -14.34 -45.40 -16.18
C SER A 586 -14.11 -46.54 -15.19
N GLU A 587 -14.97 -47.55 -15.19
CA GLU A 587 -14.77 -48.80 -14.46
C GLU A 587 -13.73 -49.68 -15.17
N GLY A 588 -12.68 -50.07 -14.44
CA GLY A 588 -11.71 -51.08 -14.83
C GLY A 588 -11.73 -52.24 -13.84
N THR A 589 -12.34 -53.34 -14.29
CA THR A 589 -11.99 -54.76 -14.09
C THR A 589 -11.34 -55.20 -12.76
N ASP A 590 -11.96 -56.16 -12.06
CA ASP A 590 -11.34 -57.50 -12.00
C ASP A 590 -12.29 -58.68 -11.68
N THR A 591 -12.03 -59.76 -12.43
CA THR A 591 -12.31 -61.20 -12.30
C THR A 591 -13.55 -61.76 -11.57
N GLY A 592 -14.36 -62.52 -12.33
CA GLY A 592 -15.26 -63.57 -11.82
C GLY A 592 -16.13 -64.21 -12.91
N SER A 593 -15.59 -65.15 -13.67
CA SER A 593 -16.31 -66.08 -14.58
C SER A 593 -16.59 -67.42 -13.84
N PRO A 594 -17.45 -68.35 -14.34
CA PRO A 594 -18.46 -68.26 -15.41
C PRO A 594 -19.78 -69.07 -15.16
N VAL A 595 -20.71 -68.99 -16.14
CA VAL A 595 -21.80 -69.95 -16.51
C VAL A 595 -22.99 -70.05 -15.53
N LEU A 596 -24.27 -69.87 -15.90
CA LEU A 596 -25.04 -70.21 -17.11
C LEU A 596 -26.18 -69.19 -17.32
#